data_AF-A0A661HWW3-F1
#
_entry.id   AF-A0A661HWW3-F1
#
_cell.length_a   1.000
_cell.length_b   1.000
_cell.length_c   1.000
_cell.angle_alpha   90.00
_cell.angle_beta   90.00
_cell.angle_gamma   90.00
#
_symmetry.space_group_name_H-M   'P 1'
#
loop_
_entity.id
_entity.type
_entity.pdbx_description
1 polymer ?
#
loop_
_entity_poly.entity_id
_entity_poly.type
_entity_poly.pdbx_seq_one_letter_code
_entity_poly.pdbx_strand_id
1 'polypeptide(L)'
;MKKLNILIILFLSINLFADELVWVDTQVEAIKPSRDGVKYSTISILADPFIFLNAKKKVESKVVYPRKKRYKTSSTSTSATNRKIAYSYTKGLILETVINNSVQINGNWYKLNDNVKGHKLTKIDRTSVILTRYGKKTILSTKSKNSTLKFKK
;
A
#
# COMPACT_ATOMS: atom_id res chain seq x y z
N MET A 1 55.20 35.86 8.20
CA MET A 1 55.56 34.59 7.54
C MET A 1 55.30 33.35 8.40
N LYS A 2 55.75 33.30 9.67
CA LYS A 2 55.57 32.11 10.54
C LYS A 2 54.12 31.65 10.76
N LYS A 3 53.17 32.58 10.89
CA LYS A 3 51.73 32.27 11.07
C LYS A 3 51.06 31.67 9.82
N LEU A 4 51.54 32.03 8.62
CA LEU A 4 51.03 31.50 7.35
C LEU A 4 51.48 30.04 7.16
N ASN A 5 52.73 29.74 7.53
CA ASN A 5 53.27 28.38 7.44
C ASN A 5 52.52 27.42 8.37
N ILE A 6 52.10 27.87 9.56
CA ILE A 6 51.29 27.07 10.49
C ILE A 6 49.90 26.77 9.89
N LEU A 7 49.27 27.75 9.22
CA LEU A 7 47.98 27.55 8.56
C LEU A 7 48.08 26.52 7.42
N ILE A 8 49.17 26.56 6.64
CA ILE A 8 49.42 25.63 5.54
C ILE A 8 49.63 24.21 6.06
N ILE A 9 50.38 24.03 7.15
CA ILE A 9 50.62 22.73 7.76
C ILE A 9 49.32 22.13 8.31
N LEU A 10 48.45 22.95 8.91
CA LEU A 10 47.15 22.51 9.40
C LEU A 10 46.20 22.10 8.27
N PHE A 11 46.27 22.78 7.11
CA PHE A 11 45.47 22.44 5.93
C PHE A 11 46.00 21.18 5.21
N LEU A 12 47.29 20.88 5.32
CA LEU A 12 47.87 19.68 4.71
C LEU A 12 47.51 18.42 5.51
N SER A 13 47.42 18.52 6.84
CA SER A 13 47.09 17.37 7.71
C SER A 13 45.66 16.84 7.55
N ILE A 14 44.69 17.68 7.14
CA ILE A 14 43.30 17.26 6.96
C ILE A 14 43.05 16.43 5.69
N ASN A 15 43.94 16.46 4.70
CA ASN A 15 43.79 15.73 3.44
C ASN A 15 44.35 14.30 3.48
N LEU A 16 45.17 13.96 4.49
CA LEU A 16 45.86 12.66 4.57
C LEU A 16 44.95 11.50 5.04
N PHE A 17 43.75 11.80 5.56
CA PHE A 17 42.84 10.81 6.15
C PHE A 17 41.56 10.56 5.31
N ALA A 18 41.46 11.12 4.10
CA ALA A 18 40.24 11.04 3.28
C ALA A 18 40.16 9.81 2.36
N ASP A 19 41.26 9.07 2.16
CA ASP A 19 41.38 8.01 1.14
C ASP A 19 41.15 6.58 1.65
N GLU A 20 40.94 6.38 2.96
CA GLU A 20 40.82 5.04 3.57
C GLU A 20 39.60 4.25 3.04
N LEU A 21 38.53 4.95 2.61
CA LEU A 21 37.31 4.32 2.11
C LEU A 21 37.32 4.07 0.59
N VAL A 22 38.10 4.85 -0.17
CA VAL A 22 38.18 4.72 -1.63
C VAL A 22 38.80 3.38 -2.02
N TRP A 23 39.84 2.95 -1.30
CA TRP A 23 40.46 1.65 -1.56
C TRP A 23 39.46 0.49 -1.35
N VAL A 24 38.63 0.55 -0.31
CA VAL A 24 37.59 -0.48 -0.07
C VAL A 24 36.59 -0.53 -1.22
N ASP A 25 36.13 0.62 -1.70
CA ASP A 25 35.21 0.68 -2.85
C ASP A 25 35.83 0.07 -4.10
N THR A 26 37.12 0.32 -4.36
CA THR A 26 37.83 -0.30 -5.51
C THR A 26 37.92 -1.81 -5.39
N GLN A 27 38.16 -2.35 -4.19
CA GLN A 27 38.20 -3.80 -3.97
C GLN A 27 36.81 -4.42 -4.14
N VAL A 28 35.77 -3.76 -3.62
CA VAL A 28 34.37 -4.20 -3.78
C VAL A 28 33.96 -4.20 -5.26
N GLU A 29 34.35 -3.17 -6.01
CA GLU A 29 34.07 -3.09 -7.43
C GLU A 29 34.82 -4.17 -8.23
N ALA A 30 36.07 -4.46 -7.87
CA ALA A 30 36.89 -5.50 -8.50
C ALA A 30 36.33 -6.93 -8.29
N ILE A 31 35.69 -7.20 -7.14
CA ILE A 31 35.09 -8.52 -6.85
C ILE A 31 33.61 -8.63 -7.24
N LYS A 32 33.00 -7.54 -7.72
CA LYS A 32 31.57 -7.53 -8.05
C LYS A 32 31.35 -8.36 -9.32
N PRO A 33 30.56 -9.45 -9.27
CA PRO A 33 30.29 -10.23 -10.46
C PRO A 33 29.52 -9.41 -11.49
N SER A 34 29.86 -9.56 -12.77
CA SER A 34 29.04 -9.01 -13.87
C SER A 34 27.63 -9.60 -13.78
N ARG A 35 26.62 -8.73 -13.88
CA ARG A 35 25.21 -9.16 -13.90
C ARG A 35 24.70 -9.07 -15.34
N ASP A 36 24.83 -10.16 -16.07
CA ASP A 36 24.22 -10.27 -17.39
C ASP A 36 22.71 -10.50 -17.21
N GLY A 37 21.91 -9.53 -17.65
CA GLY A 37 20.46 -9.64 -17.64
C GLY A 37 19.96 -10.67 -18.66
N VAL A 38 18.70 -11.08 -18.50
CA VAL A 38 18.02 -11.93 -19.49
C VAL A 38 17.68 -11.09 -20.73
N LYS A 39 17.94 -11.62 -21.93
CA LYS A 39 17.61 -10.93 -23.20
C LYS A 39 16.11 -10.69 -23.33
N TYR A 40 15.73 -9.54 -23.88
CA TYR A 40 14.32 -9.20 -24.15
C TYR A 40 13.58 -10.26 -24.98
N SER A 41 14.26 -10.85 -25.96
CA SER A 41 13.73 -11.93 -26.78
C SER A 41 13.33 -13.16 -25.96
N THR A 42 14.05 -13.45 -24.88
CA THR A 42 13.72 -14.54 -23.96
C THR A 42 12.55 -14.14 -23.07
N ILE A 43 12.53 -12.90 -22.55
CA ILE A 43 11.45 -12.38 -21.69
C ILE A 43 10.11 -12.36 -22.43
N SER A 44 10.09 -11.99 -23.72
CA SER A 44 8.85 -11.94 -24.51
C SER A 44 8.19 -13.29 -24.76
N ILE A 45 8.94 -14.39 -24.60
CA ILE A 45 8.43 -15.76 -24.79
C ILE A 45 7.82 -16.30 -23.49
N LEU A 46 8.12 -15.70 -22.33
CA LEU A 46 7.60 -16.16 -21.05
C LEU A 46 6.06 -16.02 -21.02
N ALA A 47 5.40 -17.07 -20.53
CA ALA A 47 3.98 -17.05 -20.26
C ALA A 47 3.65 -16.06 -19.13
N ASP A 48 2.44 -15.50 -19.17
CA ASP A 48 1.94 -14.65 -18.10
C ASP A 48 1.86 -15.46 -16.78
N PRO A 49 2.58 -15.04 -15.71
CA PRO A 49 2.57 -15.76 -14.44
C PRO A 49 1.26 -15.59 -13.66
N PHE A 50 0.35 -14.71 -14.08
CA PHE A 50 -0.88 -14.42 -13.35
C PHE A 50 -2.06 -15.23 -13.88
N ILE A 51 -2.71 -15.98 -12.98
CA ILE A 51 -3.96 -16.67 -13.27
C ILE A 51 -5.13 -15.72 -13.00
N PHE A 52 -5.72 -15.18 -14.06
CA PHE A 52 -6.92 -14.37 -13.95
C PHE A 52 -8.17 -15.26 -13.84
N LEU A 53 -8.78 -15.28 -12.65
CA LEU A 53 -10.08 -15.94 -12.46
C LEU A 53 -11.18 -15.09 -13.11
N ASN A 54 -11.58 -15.47 -14.31
CA ASN A 54 -12.75 -14.89 -14.96
C ASN A 54 -14.00 -15.29 -14.19
N ALA A 55 -14.45 -14.42 -13.28
CA ALA A 55 -15.77 -14.53 -12.69
C ALA A 55 -16.80 -14.45 -13.83
N LYS A 56 -17.38 -15.60 -14.20
CA LYS A 56 -18.51 -15.66 -15.12
C LYS A 56 -19.64 -14.83 -14.50
N LYS A 57 -19.76 -13.56 -14.92
CA LYS A 57 -21.00 -12.80 -14.70
C LYS A 57 -22.08 -13.62 -15.39
N LYS A 58 -23.00 -14.20 -14.61
CA LYS A 58 -24.23 -14.77 -15.15
C LYS A 58 -24.91 -13.65 -15.93
N VAL A 59 -24.82 -13.70 -17.24
CA VAL A 59 -25.60 -12.82 -18.11
C VAL A 59 -27.02 -13.37 -18.03
N GLU A 60 -27.83 -12.78 -17.18
CA GLU A 60 -29.28 -12.90 -17.29
C GLU A 60 -29.66 -12.33 -18.65
N SER A 61 -29.97 -13.22 -19.59
CA SER A 61 -30.46 -12.90 -20.92
C SER A 61 -31.82 -12.21 -20.79
N LYS A 62 -31.81 -10.88 -20.62
CA LYS A 62 -33.00 -10.08 -20.85
C LYS A 62 -33.30 -10.10 -22.35
N VAL A 63 -34.41 -10.72 -22.71
CA VAL A 63 -34.98 -10.70 -24.06
C VAL A 63 -35.16 -9.24 -24.48
N VAL A 64 -34.35 -8.78 -25.46
CA VAL A 64 -34.42 -7.43 -26.01
C VAL A 64 -35.31 -7.47 -27.24
N TYR A 65 -36.52 -6.90 -27.14
CA TYR A 65 -37.30 -6.53 -28.33
C TYR A 65 -36.69 -5.26 -28.96
N PRO A 66 -36.52 -5.19 -30.29
CA PRO A 66 -35.85 -4.06 -30.94
C PRO A 66 -36.73 -2.80 -30.89
N ARG A 67 -36.40 -1.85 -30.01
CA ARG A 67 -37.07 -0.56 -29.94
C ARG A 67 -36.39 0.43 -30.89
N LYS A 68 -37.18 1.01 -31.79
CA LYS A 68 -36.77 1.97 -32.83
C LYS A 68 -35.98 3.15 -32.25
N LYS A 69 -34.91 3.54 -32.95
CA LYS A 69 -34.05 4.70 -32.65
C LYS A 69 -34.88 5.99 -32.59
N ARG A 70 -34.82 6.69 -31.46
CA ARG A 70 -35.18 8.12 -31.35
C ARG A 70 -33.97 8.88 -30.81
N TYR A 71 -33.65 9.96 -31.50
CA TYR A 71 -32.54 10.86 -31.21
C TYR A 71 -32.93 11.89 -30.14
N LYS A 72 -31.93 12.28 -29.32
CA LYS A 72 -31.87 13.45 -28.41
C LYS A 72 -32.86 13.39 -27.22
N THR A 73 -32.56 13.86 -26.02
CA THR A 73 -31.73 14.98 -25.58
C THR A 73 -31.35 14.74 -24.11
N SER A 74 -30.23 15.29 -23.66
CA SER A 74 -29.84 15.35 -22.26
C SER A 74 -30.78 16.25 -21.46
N SER A 75 -31.54 15.68 -20.52
CA SER A 75 -32.07 16.43 -19.38
C SER A 75 -32.39 15.50 -18.21
N THR A 76 -31.84 15.88 -17.07
CA THR A 76 -32.06 15.40 -15.72
C THR A 76 -33.52 15.03 -15.42
N SER A 77 -33.74 13.81 -14.94
CA SER A 77 -34.92 13.48 -14.14
C SER A 77 -34.55 12.46 -13.08
N THR A 78 -34.58 12.90 -11.82
CA THR A 78 -34.57 12.08 -10.62
C THR A 78 -35.70 11.04 -10.69
N SER A 79 -35.36 9.80 -11.05
CA SER A 79 -36.26 8.67 -10.81
C SER A 79 -36.01 8.15 -9.40
N ALA A 80 -36.93 8.51 -8.50
CA ALA A 80 -37.11 7.87 -7.21
C ALA A 80 -37.38 6.38 -7.44
N THR A 81 -36.29 5.61 -7.46
CA THR A 81 -36.39 4.15 -7.42
C THR A 81 -36.63 3.79 -5.98
N ASN A 82 -37.79 3.17 -5.70
CA ASN A 82 -38.05 2.45 -4.46
C ASN A 82 -37.00 1.34 -4.33
N ARG A 83 -35.82 1.71 -3.83
CA ARG A 83 -34.77 0.78 -3.47
C ARG A 83 -35.29 0.05 -2.25
N LYS A 84 -35.76 -1.18 -2.45
CA LYS A 84 -35.90 -2.15 -1.37
C LYS A 84 -34.58 -2.10 -0.60
N ILE A 85 -34.63 -1.64 0.64
CA ILE A 85 -33.48 -1.53 1.51
C ILE A 85 -33.02 -2.96 1.75
N ALA A 86 -32.09 -3.42 0.93
CA ALA A 86 -31.35 -4.62 1.23
C ALA A 86 -30.58 -4.29 2.51
N TYR A 87 -30.99 -4.92 3.62
CA TYR A 87 -30.25 -4.86 4.87
C TYR A 87 -28.86 -5.45 4.61
N SER A 88 -27.92 -4.59 4.23
CA SER A 88 -26.51 -4.94 4.13
C SER A 88 -26.08 -5.20 5.56
N TYR A 89 -26.02 -6.48 5.93
CA TYR A 89 -25.34 -6.91 7.14
C TYR A 89 -23.93 -6.32 7.06
N THR A 90 -23.67 -5.29 7.85
CA THR A 90 -22.37 -4.63 7.81
C THR A 90 -21.38 -5.63 8.38
N LYS A 91 -20.62 -6.31 7.51
CA LYS A 91 -19.49 -7.14 7.96
C LYS A 91 -18.63 -6.30 8.91
N GLY A 92 -18.28 -6.87 10.05
CA GLY A 92 -17.38 -6.24 11.02
C GLY A 92 -16.08 -5.79 10.35
N LEU A 93 -15.35 -4.91 11.02
CA LEU A 93 -14.01 -4.55 10.55
C LEU A 93 -13.05 -5.70 10.87
N ILE A 94 -12.37 -6.20 9.86
CA ILE A 94 -11.39 -7.28 9.94
C ILE A 94 -10.07 -6.72 9.44
N LEU A 95 -9.04 -6.77 10.28
CA LEU A 95 -7.68 -6.46 9.88
C LEU A 95 -7.07 -7.69 9.21
N GLU A 96 -6.76 -7.57 7.94
CA GLU A 96 -6.21 -8.66 7.14
C GLU A 96 -4.68 -8.64 7.19
N THR A 97 -4.06 -7.48 6.97
CA THR A 97 -2.60 -7.34 6.98
C THR A 97 -2.14 -5.95 7.43
N VAL A 98 -0.86 -5.86 7.81
CA VAL A 98 -0.14 -4.62 8.12
C VAL A 98 1.20 -4.66 7.40
N ILE A 99 1.46 -3.67 6.55
CA ILE A 99 2.70 -3.55 5.76
C ILE A 99 3.10 -2.07 5.69
N ASN A 100 4.36 -1.74 6.00
CA ASN A 100 4.94 -0.40 5.84
C ASN A 100 4.04 0.73 6.39
N ASN A 101 3.58 0.60 7.64
CA ASN A 101 2.68 1.54 8.32
C ASN A 101 1.33 1.77 7.60
N SER A 102 0.93 0.85 6.72
CA SER A 102 -0.37 0.79 6.08
C SER A 102 -1.09 -0.49 6.53
N VAL A 103 -2.41 -0.43 6.58
CA VAL A 103 -3.24 -1.55 7.05
C VAL A 103 -4.30 -1.89 6.03
N GLN A 104 -4.53 -3.19 5.82
CA GLN A 104 -5.63 -3.66 4.98
C GLN A 104 -6.82 -4.03 5.87
N ILE A 105 -7.91 -3.28 5.75
CA ILE A 105 -9.14 -3.51 6.51
C ILE A 105 -10.28 -3.77 5.51
N ASN A 106 -10.89 -4.96 5.60
CA ASN A 106 -11.94 -5.43 4.68
C ASN A 106 -11.54 -5.27 3.20
N GLY A 107 -10.32 -5.68 2.83
CA GLY A 107 -9.79 -5.58 1.47
C GLY A 107 -9.21 -4.22 1.04
N ASN A 108 -9.46 -3.13 1.78
CA ASN A 108 -9.01 -1.80 1.42
C ASN A 108 -7.80 -1.35 2.26
N TRP A 109 -6.88 -0.62 1.63
CA TRP A 109 -5.69 -0.07 2.29
C TRP A 109 -5.95 1.30 2.92
N TYR A 110 -5.46 1.46 4.14
CA TYR A 110 -5.55 2.70 4.92
C TYR A 110 -4.22 3.03 5.60
N LYS A 111 -4.01 4.31 5.89
CA LYS A 111 -2.86 4.86 6.61
C LYS A 111 -3.28 5.49 7.93
N LEU A 112 -2.29 5.94 8.69
CA LEU A 112 -2.51 6.70 9.92
C LEU A 112 -3.43 7.91 9.65
N ASN A 113 -4.38 8.15 10.55
CA ASN A 113 -5.41 9.20 10.49
C ASN A 113 -6.53 9.02 9.47
N ASP A 114 -6.52 7.96 8.64
CA ASP A 114 -7.64 7.66 7.76
C ASP A 114 -8.90 7.25 8.54
N ASN A 115 -10.05 7.32 7.86
CA ASN A 115 -11.34 6.96 8.42
C ASN A 115 -11.89 5.69 7.76
N VAL A 116 -12.24 4.69 8.58
CA VAL A 116 -12.87 3.44 8.15
C VAL A 116 -14.19 3.25 8.89
N LYS A 117 -15.31 3.26 8.14
CA LYS A 117 -16.68 3.13 8.69
C LYS A 117 -16.93 4.01 9.93
N GLY A 118 -16.47 5.26 9.91
CA GLY A 118 -16.63 6.21 11.02
C GLY A 118 -15.63 6.06 12.17
N HIS A 119 -14.60 5.21 12.02
CA HIS A 119 -13.51 5.07 12.98
C HIS A 119 -12.23 5.66 12.42
N LYS A 120 -11.56 6.51 13.20
CA LYS A 120 -10.26 7.08 12.82
C LYS A 120 -9.13 6.15 13.26
N LEU A 121 -8.20 5.86 12.35
CA LEU A 121 -6.99 5.11 12.66
C LEU A 121 -6.02 6.00 13.42
N THR A 122 -5.74 5.70 14.69
CA THR A 122 -4.87 6.55 15.54
C THR A 122 -3.49 5.97 15.77
N LYS A 123 -3.33 4.66 15.66
CA LYS A 123 -2.04 3.99 15.86
C LYS A 123 -2.00 2.70 15.07
N ILE A 124 -0.89 2.47 14.37
CA ILE A 124 -0.62 1.25 13.61
C ILE A 124 0.61 0.60 14.24
N ASP A 125 0.41 -0.61 14.77
CA ASP A 125 1.46 -1.48 15.27
C ASP A 125 1.68 -2.62 14.26
N ARG A 126 2.74 -3.42 14.45
CA ARG A 126 3.15 -4.49 13.51
C ARG A 126 2.06 -5.51 13.18
N THR A 127 1.14 -5.75 14.12
CA THR A 127 0.08 -6.78 13.97
C THR A 127 -1.29 -6.26 14.35
N SER A 128 -1.42 -4.98 14.68
CA SER A 128 -2.67 -4.42 15.19
C SER A 128 -2.82 -2.96 14.84
N VAL A 129 -4.08 -2.50 14.80
CA VAL A 129 -4.41 -1.09 14.61
C VAL A 129 -5.42 -0.65 15.66
N ILE A 130 -5.20 0.54 16.19
CA ILE A 130 -6.13 1.19 17.12
C ILE A 130 -7.03 2.11 16.31
N LEU A 131 -8.33 1.84 16.41
CA LEU A 131 -9.42 2.60 15.86
C LEU A 131 -10.08 3.42 16.96
N THR A 132 -10.47 4.65 16.65
CA THR A 132 -11.18 5.53 17.60
C THR A 132 -12.47 6.06 17.01
N ARG A 133 -13.54 6.02 17.81
CA ARG A 133 -14.84 6.58 17.43
C ARG A 133 -15.54 7.11 18.69
N TYR A 134 -15.89 8.40 18.69
CA TYR A 134 -16.54 9.08 19.83
C TYR A 134 -15.84 8.82 21.18
N GLY A 135 -14.51 8.91 21.20
CA GLY A 135 -13.70 8.68 22.40
C GLY A 135 -13.48 7.20 22.79
N LYS A 136 -14.19 6.25 22.16
CA LYS A 136 -13.98 4.81 22.38
C LYS A 136 -12.87 4.28 21.49
N LYS A 137 -11.97 3.47 22.07
CA LYS A 137 -10.87 2.81 21.35
C LYS A 137 -11.23 1.34 21.08
N THR A 138 -10.94 0.87 19.88
CA THR A 138 -11.10 -0.52 19.47
C THR A 138 -9.82 -1.01 18.81
N ILE A 139 -9.40 -2.22 19.13
CA ILE A 139 -8.18 -2.82 18.55
C ILE A 139 -8.61 -3.86 17.54
N LEU A 140 -8.09 -3.75 16.32
CA LEU A 140 -8.09 -4.86 15.37
C LEU A 140 -6.70 -5.49 15.39
N SER A 141 -6.63 -6.81 15.34
CA SER A 141 -5.40 -7.57 15.37
C SER A 141 -5.43 -8.66 14.30
N THR A 142 -4.31 -8.87 13.62
CA THR A 142 -4.11 -10.05 12.76
C THR A 142 -3.95 -11.32 13.59
N LYS A 143 -3.53 -11.17 14.85
CA LYS A 143 -3.40 -12.23 15.86
C LYS A 143 -4.57 -12.14 16.85
N SER A 144 -5.76 -12.63 16.52
CA SER A 144 -6.75 -13.10 17.52
C SER A 144 -8.00 -13.69 16.88
N LYS A 145 -8.40 -14.87 17.39
CA LYS A 145 -9.75 -15.46 17.27
C LYS A 145 -10.48 -15.51 18.63
N ASN A 146 -9.99 -14.82 19.68
CA ASN A 146 -10.56 -14.92 21.02
C ASN A 146 -10.93 -13.55 21.62
N SER A 147 -12.19 -13.41 22.03
CA SER A 147 -12.88 -12.14 22.36
C SER A 147 -12.74 -11.69 23.83
N THR A 148 -11.89 -12.33 24.63
CA THR A 148 -11.77 -12.10 26.08
C THR A 148 -10.59 -11.21 26.48
N LEU A 149 -10.24 -10.20 25.67
CA LEU A 149 -9.25 -9.19 26.05
C LEU A 149 -9.88 -8.17 27.02
N LYS A 150 -9.53 -8.26 28.31
CA LYS A 150 -9.85 -7.26 29.34
C LYS A 150 -8.75 -6.20 29.41
N PHE A 151 -9.09 -4.94 29.23
CA PHE A 151 -8.16 -3.82 29.42
C PHE A 151 -8.01 -3.52 30.92
N LYS A 152 -6.78 -3.53 31.45
CA LYS A 152 -6.50 -2.95 32.77
C LYS A 152 -6.41 -1.43 32.64
N LYS A 153 -6.99 -0.76 33.63
CA LYS A 153 -7.04 0.70 33.79
C LYS A 153 -5.73 1.22 34.35
#